data_AF-A0A7Y2I292-F1
#
_entry.id   AF-A0A7Y2I292-F1
#
_cell.length_a   1.000
_cell.length_b   1.000
_cell.length_c   1.000
_cell.angle_alpha   90.00
_cell.angle_beta   90.00
_cell.angle_gamma   90.00
#
_symmetry.space_group_name_H-M   'P 1'
#
loop_
_entity.id
_entity.type
_entity.pdbx_description
1 polymer ?
#
loop_
_entity_poly.entity_id
_entity_poly.type
_entity_poly.pdbx_seq_one_letter_code
_entity_poly.pdbx_strand_id
1 'polypeptide(L)'
;MTVNPQIELINRTTGAVMVVGGGISGMQSALDLANSGFKVYLVESSPAIGGKMAQLDKTFPTNDCSMCILSPKLVEVGRHRNIELLTHSDVASLEGEAGNFTARITQQARYVDIDKCTGCGLCELVCPVTQISWWPEQPEEGEKKKKLRAKNKQIIRGPGAPQPTSLAKWTFTVDEEKCSKCGSCYRACLHGAVSWQKKEISTINQEKCTGCGACFVACPEKFQAVTISEAEELDKNLGTAIRARSDEIKKIQGEVQSPADCIRCGLCAMMCTKVMGIGALKMVEDGIEAGIDICQVCGA
;
A
#
# COMPACT_ATOMS: atom_id res chain seq x y z
N MET A 1 39.74 23.40 46.33
CA MET A 1 39.08 22.13 45.94
C MET A 1 39.12 22.07 44.43
N THR A 2 40.13 21.41 43.90
CA THR A 2 40.35 21.20 42.47
C THR A 2 39.27 20.27 41.94
N VAL A 3 38.33 20.81 41.17
CA VAL A 3 37.34 20.04 40.43
C VAL A 3 38.11 19.19 39.41
N ASN A 4 37.92 17.88 39.47
CA ASN A 4 38.56 16.92 38.58
C ASN A 4 38.09 17.16 37.13
N PRO A 5 38.97 17.46 36.17
CA PRO A 5 38.58 17.78 34.79
C PRO A 5 37.92 16.61 34.03
N GLN A 6 37.94 15.39 34.59
CA GLN A 6 37.19 14.25 34.02
C GLN A 6 35.68 14.27 34.32
N ILE A 7 35.18 15.15 35.19
CA ILE A 7 33.76 15.22 35.58
C ILE A 7 32.95 16.14 34.63
N GLU A 8 33.61 16.99 33.84
CA GLU A 8 32.96 17.87 32.85
C GLU A 8 32.59 17.18 31.52
N LEU A 9 32.94 15.91 31.34
CA LEU A 9 32.51 15.08 30.19
C LEU A 9 31.13 14.42 30.39
N ILE A 10 30.46 14.67 31.52
CA ILE A 10 29.07 14.25 31.76
C ILE A 10 28.11 15.35 31.26
N ASN A 11 28.45 16.02 30.17
CA ASN A 11 27.42 16.53 29.27
C ASN A 11 26.74 15.30 28.69
N ARG A 12 25.68 14.82 29.38
CA ARG A 12 24.92 13.61 29.08
C ARG A 12 24.63 13.55 27.58
N THR A 13 25.45 12.84 26.84
CA THR A 13 25.15 12.43 25.47
C THR A 13 23.96 11.49 25.60
N THR A 14 22.76 12.02 25.42
CA THR A 14 21.58 11.22 25.09
C THR A 14 21.88 10.59 23.74
N GLY A 15 22.44 9.38 23.76
CA GLY A 15 22.90 8.68 22.57
C GLY A 15 21.72 8.23 21.73
N ALA A 16 21.32 9.07 20.77
CA ALA A 16 20.47 8.65 19.68
C ALA A 16 21.34 8.12 18.53
N VAL A 17 20.96 7.01 17.93
CA VAL A 17 21.64 6.44 16.77
C VAL A 17 20.67 6.41 15.60
N MET A 18 21.13 6.83 14.42
CA MET A 18 20.36 6.64 13.19
C MET A 18 20.95 5.48 12.39
N VAL A 19 20.12 4.49 12.07
CA VAL A 19 20.47 3.37 11.19
C VAL A 19 19.81 3.62 9.84
N VAL A 20 20.58 3.60 8.76
CA VAL A 20 20.08 3.83 7.40
C VAL A 20 20.03 2.51 6.64
N GLY A 21 18.83 2.08 6.28
CA GLY A 21 18.51 0.82 5.61
C GLY A 21 17.95 -0.22 6.58
N GLY A 22 16.72 -0.67 6.33
CA GLY A 22 15.98 -1.66 7.10
C GLY A 22 16.12 -3.10 6.59
N GLY A 23 17.26 -3.46 5.99
CA GLY A 23 17.59 -4.85 5.68
C GLY A 23 17.95 -5.67 6.93
N ILE A 24 18.33 -6.93 6.75
CA ILE A 24 18.71 -7.82 7.87
C ILE A 24 19.81 -7.22 8.76
N SER A 25 20.83 -6.58 8.17
CA SER A 25 21.94 -5.96 8.90
C SER A 25 21.50 -4.72 9.68
N GLY A 26 20.70 -3.86 9.07
CA GLY A 26 20.20 -2.64 9.72
C GLY A 26 19.21 -2.95 10.84
N MET A 27 18.31 -3.91 10.63
CA MET A 27 17.40 -4.38 11.68
C MET A 27 18.17 -4.98 12.87
N GLN A 28 19.18 -5.82 12.61
CA GLN A 28 20.01 -6.38 13.68
C GLN A 28 20.75 -5.27 14.45
N SER A 29 21.38 -4.34 13.73
CA SER A 29 22.09 -3.22 14.34
C SER A 29 21.16 -2.36 15.20
N ALA A 30 19.95 -2.10 14.70
CA ALA A 30 18.95 -1.33 15.42
C ALA A 30 18.49 -2.05 16.70
N LEU A 31 18.25 -3.36 16.64
CA LEU A 31 17.88 -4.16 17.81
C LEU A 31 18.99 -4.18 18.87
N ASP A 32 20.24 -4.43 18.47
CA ASP A 32 21.38 -4.49 19.41
C ASP A 32 21.60 -3.16 20.13
N LEU A 33 21.52 -2.05 19.39
CA LEU A 33 21.64 -0.69 19.96
C LEU A 33 20.45 -0.35 20.86
N ALA A 34 19.23 -0.70 20.45
CA ALA A 34 18.03 -0.40 21.20
C ALA A 34 17.92 -1.22 22.50
N ASN A 35 18.33 -2.49 22.46
CA ASN A 35 18.46 -3.36 23.63
C ASN A 35 19.60 -2.92 24.56
N SER A 36 20.62 -2.25 24.04
CA SER A 36 21.69 -1.60 24.83
C SER A 36 21.24 -0.28 25.47
N GLY A 37 20.00 0.15 25.25
CA GLY A 37 19.40 1.34 25.90
C GLY A 37 19.49 2.63 25.08
N PHE A 38 19.99 2.58 23.83
CA PHE A 38 20.02 3.75 22.95
C PHE A 38 18.67 3.97 22.26
N LYS A 39 18.30 5.23 22.02
CA LYS A 39 17.18 5.57 21.12
C LYS A 39 17.68 5.40 19.68
N VAL A 40 16.98 4.61 18.87
CA VAL A 40 17.37 4.33 17.49
C VAL A 40 16.34 4.87 16.53
N TYR A 41 16.77 5.62 15.52
CA TYR A 41 15.97 5.99 14.36
C TYR A 41 16.35 5.08 13.20
N LEU A 42 15.45 4.18 12.79
CA LEU A 42 15.69 3.27 11.67
C LEU A 42 15.02 3.83 10.41
N VAL A 43 15.81 4.37 9.49
CA VAL A 43 15.35 5.00 8.24
C VAL A 43 15.42 3.99 7.10
N GLU A 44 14.29 3.69 6.47
CA GLU A 44 14.20 2.81 5.30
C GLU A 44 13.56 3.55 4.12
N SER A 45 14.24 3.52 2.98
CA SER A 45 13.77 4.14 1.74
C SER A 45 12.48 3.53 1.20
N SER A 46 12.23 2.25 1.47
CA SER A 46 11.10 1.48 0.99
C SER A 46 9.91 1.55 1.97
N PRO A 47 8.67 1.29 1.51
CA PRO A 47 7.49 1.27 2.37
C PRO A 47 7.58 0.25 3.53
N ALA A 48 8.40 -0.79 3.35
CA ALA A 48 8.59 -1.88 4.31
C ALA A 48 10.07 -2.19 4.55
N ILE A 49 10.36 -2.71 5.75
CA ILE A 49 11.67 -3.26 6.15
C ILE A 49 11.77 -4.75 5.76
N GLY A 50 12.99 -5.30 5.77
CA GLY A 50 13.30 -6.67 5.38
C GLY A 50 14.37 -6.76 4.30
N GLY A 51 14.39 -5.79 3.38
CA GLY A 51 15.36 -5.71 2.28
C GLY A 51 15.32 -6.91 1.35
N LYS A 52 16.47 -7.28 0.78
CA LYS A 52 16.61 -8.43 -0.13
C LYS A 52 16.23 -9.77 0.51
N MET A 53 16.52 -9.94 1.79
CA MET A 53 16.29 -11.21 2.48
C MET A 53 14.80 -11.60 2.49
N ALA A 54 13.90 -10.61 2.54
CA ALA A 54 12.46 -10.84 2.47
C ALA A 54 11.97 -11.41 1.12
N GLN A 55 12.80 -11.33 0.07
CA GLN A 55 12.48 -11.79 -1.28
C GLN A 55 13.01 -13.20 -1.56
N LEU A 56 13.87 -13.72 -0.69
CA LEU A 56 14.41 -15.06 -0.84
C LEU A 56 13.40 -16.08 -0.34
N ASP A 57 13.34 -17.26 -0.94
CA ASP A 57 12.59 -18.38 -0.36
C ASP A 57 13.41 -19.04 0.76
N LYS A 58 14.68 -19.35 0.46
CA LYS A 58 15.57 -20.15 1.29
C LYS A 58 16.92 -19.46 1.51
N THR A 59 17.56 -19.75 2.65
CA THR A 59 18.90 -19.25 2.96
C THR A 59 19.91 -20.39 3.10
N PHE A 60 20.95 -20.37 2.26
CA PHE A 60 22.11 -21.25 2.39
C PHE A 60 22.92 -20.90 3.67
N PRO A 61 23.57 -21.85 4.36
CA PRO A 61 23.72 -23.28 4.06
C PRO A 61 22.60 -24.18 4.58
N THR A 62 21.79 -23.68 5.51
CA THR A 62 20.80 -24.52 6.23
C THR A 62 19.56 -24.81 5.39
N ASN A 63 19.32 -24.07 4.30
CA ASN A 63 18.08 -24.12 3.53
C ASN A 63 16.83 -23.87 4.40
N ASP A 64 17.00 -23.05 5.43
CA ASP A 64 15.87 -22.53 6.20
C ASP A 64 15.07 -21.56 5.35
N CYS A 65 13.76 -21.46 5.64
CA CYS A 65 12.93 -20.42 5.06
C CYS A 65 13.43 -19.05 5.53
N SER A 66 13.70 -18.14 4.59
CA SER A 66 14.20 -16.79 4.90
C SER A 66 13.26 -16.06 5.87
N MET A 67 11.95 -16.21 5.64
CA MET A 67 10.91 -15.53 6.40
C MET A 67 10.81 -16.07 7.82
N CYS A 68 11.17 -17.34 8.07
CA CYS A 68 11.23 -17.89 9.42
C CYS A 68 12.30 -17.22 10.28
N ILE A 69 13.42 -16.81 9.69
CA ILE A 69 14.51 -16.11 10.38
C ILE A 69 14.22 -14.60 10.46
N LEU A 70 13.59 -14.05 9.42
CA LEU A 70 13.36 -12.61 9.28
C LEU A 70 12.14 -12.12 10.08
N SER A 71 11.05 -12.88 10.11
CA SER A 71 9.78 -12.47 10.74
C SER A 71 9.92 -12.08 12.20
N PRO A 72 10.65 -12.82 13.06
CA PRO A 72 10.84 -12.41 14.45
C PRO A 72 11.47 -11.01 14.56
N LYS A 73 12.48 -10.71 13.72
CA LYS A 73 13.15 -9.41 13.71
C LYS A 73 12.25 -8.29 13.21
N LEU A 74 11.43 -8.55 12.19
CA LEU A 74 10.44 -7.59 11.69
C LEU A 74 9.47 -7.16 12.80
N VAL A 75 8.95 -8.14 13.54
CA VAL A 75 8.01 -7.91 14.65
C VAL A 75 8.70 -7.21 15.82
N GLU A 76 9.92 -7.64 16.17
CA GLU A 76 10.68 -7.05 17.27
C GLU A 76 11.01 -5.58 16.99
N VAL A 77 11.57 -5.28 15.82
CA VAL A 77 11.86 -3.89 15.39
C VAL A 77 10.60 -3.04 15.39
N GLY A 78 9.51 -3.54 14.81
CA GLY A 78 8.24 -2.80 14.70
C GLY A 78 7.56 -2.51 16.04
N ARG A 79 7.88 -3.25 17.11
CA ARG A 79 7.26 -3.09 18.44
C ARG A 79 8.24 -2.57 19.50
N HIS A 80 9.51 -2.38 19.15
CA HIS A 80 10.53 -1.99 20.12
C HIS A 80 10.38 -0.52 20.52
N ARG A 81 10.22 -0.25 21.82
CA ARG A 81 9.95 1.11 22.35
C ARG A 81 11.06 2.12 22.07
N ASN A 82 12.30 1.65 22.02
CA ASN A 82 13.46 2.50 21.73
C ASN A 82 13.77 2.61 20.23
N ILE A 83 13.02 1.96 19.35
CA ILE A 83 13.21 2.09 17.89
C ILE A 83 12.09 2.94 17.32
N GLU A 84 12.46 3.98 16.60
CA GLU A 84 11.56 4.79 15.79
C GLU A 84 11.77 4.42 14.33
N LEU A 85 10.76 3.78 13.75
CA LEU A 85 10.81 3.27 12.40
C LEU A 85 10.29 4.30 11.41
N LEU A 86 11.16 4.78 10.54
CA LEU A 86 10.87 5.75 9.48
C LEU A 86 10.97 5.04 8.12
N THR A 87 9.93 4.32 7.71
CA THR A 87 9.85 3.73 6.36
C THR A 87 9.55 4.79 5.30
N HIS A 88 9.65 4.43 4.02
CA HIS A 88 9.43 5.33 2.89
C HIS A 88 10.14 6.69 3.04
N SER A 89 11.33 6.67 3.63
CA SER A 89 12.05 7.85 4.07
C SER A 89 13.49 7.79 3.62
N ASP A 90 13.96 8.89 3.05
CA ASP A 90 15.34 9.04 2.59
C ASP A 90 16.08 10.09 3.44
N VAL A 91 17.35 9.82 3.75
CA VAL A 91 18.23 10.84 4.34
C VAL A 91 18.60 11.85 3.25
N ALA A 92 18.18 13.10 3.43
CA ALA A 92 18.39 14.18 2.48
C ALA A 92 19.75 14.87 2.66
N SER A 93 20.13 15.13 3.91
CA SER A 93 21.44 15.67 4.29
C SER A 93 21.80 15.25 5.71
N LEU A 94 23.10 15.23 5.99
CA LEU A 94 23.68 14.98 7.31
C LEU A 94 24.73 16.06 7.56
N GLU A 95 24.56 16.80 8.64
CA GLU A 95 25.44 17.90 9.05
C GLU A 95 25.95 17.63 10.48
N GLY A 96 27.10 18.20 10.84
CA GLY A 96 27.70 18.05 12.18
C GLY A 96 28.88 17.08 12.22
N GLU A 97 29.21 16.65 13.44
CA GLU A 97 30.40 15.83 13.74
C GLU A 97 30.05 14.64 14.64
N ALA A 98 31.02 13.75 14.87
CA ALA A 98 30.81 12.54 15.66
C ALA A 98 30.21 12.84 17.04
N GLY A 99 29.03 12.28 17.31
CA GLY A 99 28.28 12.50 18.56
C GLY A 99 27.30 13.68 18.52
N ASN A 100 27.34 14.53 17.50
CA ASN A 100 26.41 15.65 17.32
C ASN A 100 26.02 15.83 15.85
N PHE A 101 25.26 14.86 15.33
CA PHE A 101 24.74 14.89 13.97
C PHE A 101 23.33 15.49 13.92
N THR A 102 23.08 16.33 12.93
CA THR A 102 21.74 16.77 12.53
C THR A 102 21.43 16.16 11.16
N ALA A 103 20.46 15.25 11.12
CA ALA A 103 19.99 14.63 9.88
C ALA A 103 18.69 15.29 9.40
N ARG A 104 18.59 15.60 8.10
CA ARG A 104 17.32 15.94 7.46
C ARG A 104 16.78 14.73 6.74
N ILE A 105 15.57 14.32 7.08
CA ILE A 105 14.90 13.17 6.49
C ILE A 105 13.76 13.68 5.61
N THR A 106 13.65 13.13 4.40
CA THR A 106 12.51 13.35 3.51
C THR A 106 11.65 12.10 3.57
N GLN A 107 10.54 12.18 4.29
CA GLN A 107 9.52 11.13 4.29
C GLN A 107 8.61 11.35 3.09
N GLN A 108 8.55 10.35 2.22
CA GLN A 108 7.70 10.39 1.04
C GLN A 108 6.25 10.15 1.45
N ALA A 109 5.31 10.93 0.90
CA ALA A 109 3.89 10.71 1.09
C ALA A 109 3.47 9.37 0.47
N ARG A 110 2.81 8.50 1.23
CA ARG A 110 2.30 7.20 0.75
C ARG A 110 0.76 7.18 0.47
N TYR A 111 0.06 8.31 0.70
CA TYR A 111 -1.39 8.66 0.56
C TYR A 111 -2.59 7.87 1.26
N VAL A 112 -2.63 7.69 2.62
CA VAL A 112 -3.54 6.96 3.57
C VAL A 112 -3.18 7.47 4.99
N ASP A 113 -4.05 7.44 5.99
CA ASP A 113 -3.70 7.77 7.39
C ASP A 113 -3.14 6.53 8.12
N ILE A 114 -1.85 6.55 8.55
CA ILE A 114 -1.23 5.39 9.24
C ILE A 114 -1.95 5.06 10.54
N ASP A 115 -2.30 6.05 11.34
CA ASP A 115 -2.84 5.84 12.68
C ASP A 115 -4.20 5.13 12.63
N LYS A 116 -4.91 5.28 11.51
CA LYS A 116 -6.17 4.58 11.25
C LYS A 116 -5.99 3.28 10.46
N CYS A 117 -4.98 3.18 9.60
CA CYS A 117 -4.85 2.06 8.66
C CYS A 117 -4.62 0.73 9.39
N THR A 118 -5.46 -0.27 9.08
CA THR A 118 -5.32 -1.63 9.64
C THR A 118 -4.53 -2.59 8.74
N GLY A 119 -4.12 -2.15 7.54
CA GLY A 119 -3.41 -3.00 6.58
C GLY A 119 -4.27 -4.09 5.93
N CYS A 120 -5.60 -3.95 5.90
CA CYS A 120 -6.51 -5.00 5.41
C CYS A 120 -6.40 -5.38 3.91
N GLY A 121 -5.66 -4.61 3.10
CA GLY A 121 -5.45 -4.91 1.67
C GLY A 121 -6.66 -4.73 0.75
N LEU A 122 -7.87 -4.47 1.27
CA LEU A 122 -9.07 -4.37 0.44
C LEU A 122 -9.04 -3.20 -0.55
N CYS A 123 -8.32 -2.12 -0.23
CA CYS A 123 -8.14 -0.99 -1.15
C CYS A 123 -7.38 -1.39 -2.43
N GLU A 124 -6.48 -2.36 -2.34
CA GLU A 124 -5.72 -2.90 -3.48
C GLU A 124 -6.62 -3.77 -4.36
N LEU A 125 -7.41 -4.65 -3.74
CA LEU A 125 -8.31 -5.56 -4.46
C LEU A 125 -9.37 -4.83 -5.29
N VAL A 126 -9.88 -3.70 -4.79
CA VAL A 126 -10.90 -2.92 -5.52
C VAL A 126 -10.30 -1.90 -6.49
N CYS A 127 -8.97 -1.76 -6.53
CA CYS A 127 -8.33 -0.77 -7.39
C CYS A 127 -8.45 -1.19 -8.86
N PRO A 128 -9.12 -0.40 -9.72
CA PRO A 128 -9.37 -0.77 -11.11
C PRO A 128 -8.13 -0.66 -11.99
N VAL A 129 -7.14 0.15 -11.58
CA VAL A 129 -5.87 0.35 -12.30
C VAL A 129 -4.70 -0.23 -11.53
N THR A 130 -4.98 -1.27 -10.71
CA THR A 130 -4.09 -1.99 -9.79
C THR A 130 -2.76 -1.29 -9.66
N GLN A 131 -2.73 -0.29 -8.78
CA GLN A 131 -1.48 0.31 -8.35
C GLN A 131 -0.75 -0.81 -7.63
N ILE A 132 0.23 -1.41 -8.29
CA ILE A 132 1.10 -2.40 -7.70
C ILE A 132 1.71 -1.71 -6.49
N SER A 133 1.55 -2.30 -5.30
CA SER A 133 2.32 -1.94 -4.11
C SER A 133 3.74 -1.65 -4.54
N TRP A 134 4.19 -0.39 -4.45
CA TRP A 134 5.54 -0.03 -4.91
C TRP A 134 6.54 -0.93 -4.20
N TRP A 135 7.01 -1.94 -4.94
CA TRP A 135 8.15 -2.73 -4.60
C TRP A 135 9.15 -2.34 -5.67
N PRO A 136 10.20 -1.60 -5.32
CA PRO A 136 11.08 -1.05 -6.33
C PRO A 136 11.65 -2.22 -7.12
N GLU A 137 11.33 -2.28 -8.42
CA GLU A 137 12.17 -3.00 -9.38
C GLU A 137 13.59 -2.50 -9.12
N GLN A 138 14.48 -3.43 -8.83
CA GLN A 138 15.86 -3.04 -8.61
C GLN A 138 16.39 -2.55 -9.96
N PRO A 139 16.84 -1.28 -10.05
CA PRO A 139 17.51 -0.83 -11.26
C PRO A 139 18.65 -1.80 -11.55
N GLU A 140 18.82 -2.17 -12.82
CA GLU A 140 19.94 -2.99 -13.25
C GLU A 140 21.27 -2.33 -12.84
N GLU A 141 22.29 -3.16 -12.65
CA GLU A 141 23.59 -2.74 -12.10
C GLU A 141 24.20 -1.60 -12.95
N GLY A 142 24.07 -0.35 -12.48
CA GLY A 142 24.52 0.86 -13.19
C GLY A 142 23.46 1.95 -13.37
N GLU A 143 22.18 1.65 -13.19
CA GLU A 143 21.10 2.66 -13.31
C GLU A 143 20.97 3.52 -12.04
N LYS A 144 20.99 4.85 -12.22
CA LYS A 144 20.78 5.81 -11.12
C LYS A 144 19.31 5.78 -10.71
N LYS A 145 19.03 5.40 -9.44
CA LYS A 145 17.70 5.53 -8.83
C LYS A 145 17.14 6.94 -9.09
N LYS A 146 16.03 7.05 -9.83
CA LYS A 146 15.26 8.30 -9.91
C LYS A 146 14.72 8.60 -8.51
N LYS A 147 15.23 9.66 -7.87
CA LYS A 147 14.69 10.14 -6.60
C LYS A 147 13.30 10.72 -6.84
N LEU A 148 12.25 9.94 -6.60
CA LEU A 148 10.89 10.44 -6.51
C LEU A 148 10.80 11.28 -5.23
N ARG A 149 11.02 12.59 -5.34
CA ARG A 149 10.82 13.52 -4.23
C ARG A 149 9.42 14.09 -4.34
N ALA A 150 8.51 13.65 -3.47
CA ALA A 150 7.29 14.40 -3.21
C ALA A 150 7.69 15.72 -2.51
N LYS A 151 7.89 16.78 -3.31
CA LYS A 151 8.35 18.07 -2.79
C LYS A 151 7.26 18.84 -2.03
N ASN A 152 5.97 18.47 -2.16
CA ASN A 152 4.82 19.15 -1.54
C ASN A 152 3.61 18.22 -1.40
N LYS A 153 2.63 18.57 -0.53
CA LYS A 153 1.28 17.98 -0.51
C LYS A 153 0.68 18.12 -1.91
N GLN A 154 0.61 17.04 -2.66
CA GLN A 154 0.03 17.04 -4.00
C GLN A 154 -1.35 16.37 -3.96
N ILE A 155 -2.33 17.07 -4.50
CA ILE A 155 -3.61 16.47 -4.86
C ILE A 155 -3.34 15.66 -6.12
N ILE A 156 -3.34 14.33 -6.06
CA ILE A 156 -3.11 13.47 -7.23
C ILE A 156 -4.25 13.69 -8.21
N ARG A 157 -4.03 14.42 -9.32
CA ARG A 157 -5.01 14.78 -10.36
C ARG A 157 -5.15 13.69 -11.42
N GLY A 158 -6.28 13.00 -11.41
CA GLY A 158 -6.69 12.07 -12.46
C GLY A 158 -7.89 12.63 -13.24
N PRO A 159 -8.19 12.09 -14.43
CA PRO A 159 -9.41 12.42 -15.15
C PRO A 159 -10.60 12.21 -14.22
N GLY A 160 -11.66 13.01 -14.40
CA GLY A 160 -12.86 12.98 -13.56
C GLY A 160 -13.49 11.58 -13.43
N ALA A 161 -14.59 11.51 -12.68
CA ALA A 161 -15.30 10.28 -12.29
C ALA A 161 -15.18 9.11 -13.30
N PRO A 162 -14.97 7.86 -12.81
CA PRO A 162 -14.72 6.70 -13.65
C PRO A 162 -15.80 6.58 -14.72
N GLN A 163 -15.40 6.69 -15.97
CA GLN A 163 -16.32 6.59 -17.10
C GLN A 163 -16.81 5.13 -17.21
N PRO A 164 -18.10 4.89 -17.51
CA PRO A 164 -18.56 3.56 -17.81
C PRO A 164 -17.73 2.99 -18.96
N THR A 165 -17.06 1.89 -18.71
CA THR A 165 -16.30 1.21 -19.77
C THR A 165 -17.28 0.38 -20.58
N SER A 166 -17.97 1.00 -21.53
CA SER A 166 -18.51 0.31 -22.70
C SER A 166 -17.39 -0.32 -23.57
N LEU A 167 -16.12 -0.07 -23.19
CA LEU A 167 -14.89 -0.48 -23.86
C LEU A 167 -14.11 -1.58 -23.11
N ALA A 168 -14.54 -2.01 -21.92
CA ALA A 168 -13.87 -3.09 -21.19
C ALA A 168 -14.52 -4.42 -21.55
N LYS A 169 -13.70 -5.41 -21.93
CA LYS A 169 -14.17 -6.78 -22.23
C LYS A 169 -14.90 -7.42 -21.05
N TRP A 170 -14.42 -7.15 -19.83
CA TRP A 170 -15.01 -7.70 -18.62
C TRP A 170 -16.39 -7.12 -18.32
N THR A 171 -17.41 -7.91 -18.64
CA THR A 171 -18.80 -7.63 -18.31
C THR A 171 -19.26 -8.54 -17.17
N PHE A 172 -20.15 -8.02 -16.33
CA PHE A 172 -20.73 -8.75 -15.21
C PHE A 172 -22.19 -9.00 -15.48
N THR A 173 -22.60 -10.26 -15.39
CA THR A 173 -23.99 -10.71 -15.59
C THR A 173 -24.46 -11.44 -14.34
N VAL A 174 -25.78 -11.57 -14.17
CA VAL A 174 -26.37 -12.31 -13.07
C VAL A 174 -27.01 -13.56 -13.64
N ASP A 175 -26.58 -14.72 -13.15
CA ASP A 175 -27.18 -16.02 -13.38
C ASP A 175 -28.50 -16.09 -12.60
N GLU A 176 -29.61 -16.13 -13.34
CA GLU A 176 -30.96 -16.09 -12.79
C GLU A 176 -31.28 -17.31 -11.93
N GLU A 177 -30.73 -18.48 -12.26
CA GLU A 177 -31.02 -19.74 -11.56
C GLU A 177 -30.32 -19.80 -10.21
N LYS A 178 -29.11 -19.23 -10.12
CA LYS A 178 -28.31 -19.21 -8.90
C LYS A 178 -28.65 -18.05 -7.97
N CYS A 179 -29.30 -16.99 -8.46
CA CYS A 179 -29.51 -15.77 -7.71
C CYS A 179 -30.45 -15.95 -6.51
N SER A 180 -29.93 -15.72 -5.31
CA SER A 180 -30.71 -15.77 -4.05
C SER A 180 -31.54 -14.51 -3.78
N LYS A 181 -31.53 -13.52 -4.67
CA LYS A 181 -32.34 -12.29 -4.58
C LYS A 181 -32.08 -11.48 -3.29
N CYS A 182 -30.86 -11.58 -2.74
CA CYS A 182 -30.46 -10.97 -1.47
C CYS A 182 -30.08 -9.48 -1.55
N GLY A 183 -29.88 -8.94 -2.77
CA GLY A 183 -29.54 -7.54 -3.00
C GLY A 183 -28.14 -7.11 -2.52
N SER A 184 -27.24 -8.05 -2.22
CA SER A 184 -25.87 -7.72 -1.79
C SER A 184 -25.08 -7.02 -2.91
N CYS A 185 -25.21 -7.48 -4.15
CA CYS A 185 -24.59 -6.84 -5.31
C CYS A 185 -25.11 -5.41 -5.56
N TYR A 186 -26.40 -5.16 -5.30
CA TYR A 186 -26.98 -3.82 -5.36
C TYR A 186 -26.36 -2.88 -4.34
N ARG A 187 -26.27 -3.32 -3.08
CA ARG A 187 -25.65 -2.54 -1.99
C ARG A 187 -24.16 -2.30 -2.21
N ALA A 188 -23.47 -3.23 -2.87
CA ALA A 188 -22.06 -3.10 -3.23
C ALA A 188 -21.82 -2.17 -4.43
N CYS A 189 -22.83 -1.91 -5.27
CA CYS A 189 -22.69 -1.09 -6.47
C CYS A 189 -22.74 0.39 -6.15
N LEU A 190 -21.58 1.04 -6.16
CA LEU A 190 -21.45 2.47 -5.89
C LEU A 190 -21.77 3.36 -7.09
N HIS A 191 -21.88 2.78 -8.28
CA HIS A 191 -22.12 3.48 -9.54
C HIS A 191 -23.59 3.42 -9.99
N GLY A 192 -24.47 2.80 -9.19
CA GLY A 192 -25.88 2.64 -9.55
C GLY A 192 -26.12 1.81 -10.82
N ALA A 193 -25.16 0.94 -11.18
CA ALA A 193 -25.27 0.04 -12.33
C ALA A 193 -26.14 -1.20 -12.04
N VAL A 194 -26.25 -1.60 -10.77
CA VAL A 194 -27.07 -2.75 -10.37
C VAL A 194 -28.48 -2.26 -10.01
N SER A 195 -29.51 -2.90 -10.55
CA SER A 195 -30.90 -2.71 -10.15
C SER A 195 -31.38 -3.93 -9.36
N TRP A 196 -32.10 -3.70 -8.26
CA TRP A 196 -32.65 -4.78 -7.43
C TRP A 196 -33.89 -4.32 -6.68
N GLN A 197 -34.89 -5.19 -6.59
CA GLN A 197 -36.05 -5.04 -5.71
C GLN A 197 -36.19 -6.28 -4.81
N LYS A 198 -36.95 -6.13 -3.72
CA LYS A 198 -37.11 -7.19 -2.72
C LYS A 198 -37.72 -8.44 -3.35
N LYS A 199 -37.00 -9.58 -3.25
CA LYS A 199 -37.36 -10.89 -3.87
C LYS A 199 -37.33 -10.92 -5.41
N GLU A 200 -36.68 -9.94 -6.04
CA GLU A 200 -36.43 -9.95 -7.48
C GLU A 200 -34.96 -10.25 -7.79
N ILE A 201 -34.73 -10.72 -9.01
CA ILE A 201 -33.38 -11.00 -9.52
C ILE A 201 -32.69 -9.67 -9.80
N SER A 202 -31.44 -9.54 -9.37
CA SER A 202 -30.64 -8.36 -9.67
C SER A 202 -30.27 -8.30 -11.15
N THR A 203 -30.31 -7.12 -11.75
CA THR A 203 -29.85 -6.89 -13.13
C THR A 203 -28.72 -5.87 -13.15
N ILE A 204 -27.78 -6.00 -14.09
CA ILE A 204 -26.61 -5.12 -14.21
C ILE A 204 -26.70 -4.35 -15.53
N ASN A 205 -26.84 -3.04 -15.45
CA ASN A 205 -26.80 -2.15 -16.59
C ASN A 205 -25.34 -1.93 -17.04
N GLN A 206 -24.99 -2.46 -18.21
CA GLN A 206 -23.63 -2.39 -18.74
C GLN A 206 -23.22 -0.96 -19.16
N GLU A 207 -24.16 -0.09 -19.53
CA GLU A 207 -23.87 1.31 -19.88
C GLU A 207 -23.44 2.16 -18.68
N LYS A 208 -23.75 1.71 -17.45
CA LYS A 208 -23.32 2.35 -16.19
C LYS A 208 -22.22 1.56 -15.48
N CYS A 209 -21.93 0.36 -15.94
CA CYS A 209 -20.99 -0.54 -15.29
C CYS A 209 -19.56 -0.03 -15.52
N THR A 210 -18.81 0.15 -14.43
CA THR A 210 -17.39 0.54 -14.47
C THR A 210 -16.45 -0.67 -14.43
N GLY A 211 -16.99 -1.89 -14.57
CA GLY A 211 -16.21 -3.13 -14.53
C GLY A 211 -15.54 -3.42 -13.18
N CYS A 212 -15.94 -2.75 -12.09
CA CYS A 212 -15.21 -2.79 -10.82
C CYS A 212 -15.16 -4.15 -10.11
N GLY A 213 -16.09 -5.07 -10.41
CA GLY A 213 -16.17 -6.38 -9.78
C GLY A 213 -16.73 -6.40 -8.36
N ALA A 214 -17.17 -5.25 -7.81
CA ALA A 214 -17.74 -5.20 -6.46
C ALA A 214 -18.98 -6.10 -6.30
N CYS A 215 -19.82 -6.20 -7.33
CA CYS A 215 -20.98 -7.09 -7.35
C CYS A 215 -20.59 -8.58 -7.29
N PHE A 216 -19.49 -8.95 -7.95
CA PHE A 216 -18.96 -10.31 -7.98
C PHE A 216 -18.46 -10.73 -6.60
N VAL A 217 -17.61 -9.90 -5.98
CA VAL A 217 -17.08 -10.16 -4.63
C VAL A 217 -18.19 -10.15 -3.56
N ALA A 218 -19.21 -9.31 -3.72
CA ALA A 218 -20.34 -9.26 -2.79
C ALA A 218 -21.34 -10.42 -2.96
N CYS A 219 -21.24 -11.21 -4.03
CA CYS A 219 -22.10 -12.36 -4.23
C CYS A 219 -21.67 -13.49 -3.30
N PRO A 220 -22.55 -14.04 -2.44
CA PRO A 220 -22.15 -15.10 -1.51
C PRO A 220 -21.67 -16.36 -2.26
N GLU A 221 -20.59 -16.97 -1.78
CA GLU A 221 -19.96 -18.15 -2.39
C GLU A 221 -20.92 -19.33 -2.61
N LYS A 222 -21.91 -19.49 -1.72
CA LYS A 222 -22.94 -20.53 -1.86
C LYS A 222 -23.74 -20.40 -3.17
N PHE A 223 -23.88 -19.18 -3.68
CA PHE A 223 -24.70 -18.89 -4.85
C PHE A 223 -23.83 -18.62 -6.09
N GLN A 224 -22.76 -17.82 -5.96
CA GLN A 224 -21.91 -17.42 -7.10
C GLN A 224 -22.74 -17.02 -8.33
N ALA A 225 -23.79 -16.25 -8.09
CA ALA A 225 -24.77 -15.88 -9.10
C ALA A 225 -24.30 -14.72 -9.98
N VAL A 226 -23.22 -14.03 -9.64
CA VAL A 226 -22.64 -13.00 -10.52
C VAL A 226 -21.53 -13.67 -11.32
N THR A 227 -21.67 -13.69 -12.64
CA THR A 227 -20.72 -14.27 -13.57
C THR A 227 -19.93 -13.18 -14.28
N ILE A 228 -18.68 -13.48 -14.58
CA ILE A 228 -17.81 -12.61 -15.38
C ILE A 228 -17.74 -13.20 -16.78
N SER A 229 -18.02 -12.38 -17.79
CA SER A 229 -17.83 -12.75 -19.19
C SER A 229 -16.57 -12.08 -19.74
N GLU A 230 -15.93 -12.73 -20.72
CA GLU A 230 -14.68 -12.27 -21.37
C GLU A 230 -13.48 -12.12 -20.42
N ALA A 231 -13.40 -12.99 -19.40
CA ALA A 231 -12.34 -13.03 -18.40
C ALA A 231 -11.57 -14.36 -18.40
N GLU A 232 -10.93 -14.69 -19.53
CA GLU A 232 -10.18 -15.96 -19.73
C GLU A 232 -9.08 -16.22 -18.67
N GLU A 233 -8.52 -15.17 -18.08
CA GLU A 233 -7.46 -15.26 -17.07
C GLU A 233 -7.97 -15.56 -15.64
N LEU A 234 -9.28 -15.48 -15.39
CA LEU A 234 -9.88 -15.76 -14.08
C LEU A 234 -9.69 -17.22 -13.64
N ASP A 235 -9.66 -18.14 -14.62
CA ASP A 235 -9.48 -19.58 -14.40
C ASP A 235 -8.08 -19.93 -13.86
N LYS A 236 -7.10 -19.04 -14.01
CA LYS A 236 -5.72 -19.25 -13.50
C LYS A 236 -5.60 -18.79 -12.05
N ASN A 237 -5.89 -17.52 -11.78
CA ASN A 237 -6.02 -16.96 -10.44
C ASN A 237 -6.58 -15.52 -10.50
N LEU A 238 -7.21 -15.09 -9.39
CA LEU A 238 -7.83 -13.77 -9.26
C LEU A 238 -6.84 -12.60 -9.46
N GLY A 239 -5.58 -12.76 -9.04
CA GLY A 239 -4.56 -11.71 -9.15
C GLY A 239 -4.15 -11.40 -10.59
N THR A 240 -3.91 -12.42 -11.40
CA THR A 240 -3.62 -12.30 -12.84
C THR A 240 -4.79 -11.67 -13.57
N ALA A 241 -6.01 -12.07 -13.21
CA ALA A 241 -7.22 -11.55 -13.82
C ALA A 241 -7.44 -10.06 -13.49
N ILE A 242 -7.23 -9.65 -12.23
CA ILE A 242 -7.23 -8.24 -11.80
C ILE A 242 -6.14 -7.43 -12.52
N ARG A 243 -4.94 -7.99 -12.71
CA ARG A 243 -3.84 -7.34 -13.42
C ARG A 243 -4.13 -7.13 -14.90
N ALA A 244 -4.63 -8.16 -15.59
CA ALA A 244 -5.02 -8.07 -17.00
C ALA A 244 -6.09 -6.99 -17.23
N ARG A 245 -7.11 -6.95 -16.36
CA ARG A 245 -8.13 -5.90 -16.37
C ARG A 245 -7.54 -4.50 -16.18
N SER A 246 -6.60 -4.34 -15.24
CA SER A 246 -5.93 -3.07 -14.98
C SER A 246 -5.10 -2.58 -16.17
N ASP A 247 -4.35 -3.47 -16.81
CA ASP A 247 -3.53 -3.15 -17.98
C ASP A 247 -4.40 -2.73 -19.18
N GLU A 248 -5.59 -3.31 -19.35
CA GLU A 248 -6.56 -2.88 -20.37
C GLU A 248 -7.14 -1.49 -20.08
N ILE A 249 -7.53 -1.21 -18.83
CA ILE A 249 -8.04 0.11 -18.43
C ILE A 249 -6.97 1.20 -18.67
N LYS A 250 -5.69 0.90 -18.39
CA LYS A 250 -4.57 1.80 -18.69
C LYS A 250 -4.42 2.10 -20.19
N LYS A 251 -4.64 1.12 -21.07
CA LYS A 251 -4.58 1.31 -22.53
C LYS A 251 -5.71 2.19 -23.06
N ILE A 252 -6.93 2.04 -22.52
CA ILE A 252 -8.12 2.77 -22.97
C ILE A 252 -8.04 4.26 -22.61
N GLN A 253 -7.44 4.61 -21.48
CA GLN A 253 -7.41 6.00 -20.99
C GLN A 253 -6.38 6.91 -21.69
N GLY A 254 -5.65 6.40 -22.69
CA GLY A 254 -4.48 7.08 -23.27
C GLY A 254 -3.32 7.06 -22.28
N GLU A 255 -2.08 7.00 -22.79
CA GLU A 255 -0.85 6.84 -22.00
C GLU A 255 -0.90 7.59 -20.66
N VAL A 256 -1.16 6.84 -19.60
CA VAL A 256 -0.89 7.21 -18.22
C VAL A 256 0.60 7.54 -18.16
N GLN A 257 0.92 8.84 -18.16
CA GLN A 257 2.28 9.35 -18.38
C GLN A 257 3.23 9.01 -17.21
N SER A 258 2.70 8.46 -16.10
CA SER A 258 3.49 8.02 -14.97
C SER A 258 2.86 6.79 -14.28
N PRO A 259 3.67 5.86 -13.73
CA PRO A 259 3.19 4.80 -12.82
C PRO A 259 2.32 5.33 -11.65
N ALA A 260 2.37 6.63 -11.35
CA ALA A 260 1.68 7.31 -10.25
C ALA A 260 0.23 7.78 -10.52
N ASP A 261 -0.35 7.55 -11.71
CA ASP A 261 -1.63 8.21 -12.05
C ASP A 261 -2.84 7.42 -11.52
N CYS A 262 -3.24 7.71 -10.27
CA CYS A 262 -4.53 7.32 -9.72
C CYS A 262 -5.69 7.87 -10.59
N ILE A 263 -6.60 7.00 -11.04
CA ILE A 263 -7.77 7.41 -11.84
C ILE A 263 -8.97 7.89 -11.01
N ARG A 264 -8.80 8.03 -9.69
CA ARG A 264 -9.79 8.61 -8.77
C ARG A 264 -11.18 7.99 -8.80
N CYS A 265 -11.27 6.69 -9.05
CA CYS A 265 -12.55 5.98 -8.95
C CYS A 265 -13.17 6.01 -7.54
N GLY A 266 -12.40 6.36 -6.51
CA GLY A 266 -12.85 6.47 -5.13
C GLY A 266 -13.17 5.14 -4.44
N LEU A 267 -12.96 4.01 -5.13
CA LEU A 267 -13.28 2.67 -4.60
C LEU A 267 -12.48 2.34 -3.33
N CYS A 268 -11.20 2.70 -3.28
CA CYS A 268 -10.35 2.47 -2.12
C CYS A 268 -10.82 3.25 -0.87
N ALA A 269 -11.20 4.52 -1.05
CA ALA A 269 -11.74 5.37 0.02
C ALA A 269 -13.15 4.92 0.47
N MET A 270 -14.01 4.56 -0.48
CA MET A 270 -15.32 4.01 -0.20
C MET A 270 -15.23 2.67 0.54
N MET A 271 -14.35 1.78 0.12
CA MET A 271 -14.10 0.51 0.82
C MET A 271 -13.59 0.74 2.24
N CYS A 272 -12.63 1.66 2.40
CA CYS A 272 -12.06 1.98 3.71
C CYS A 272 -13.08 2.61 4.68
N THR A 273 -13.95 3.48 4.19
CA THR A 273 -14.94 4.20 5.03
C THR A 273 -16.26 3.45 5.19
N LYS A 274 -16.88 3.00 4.10
CA LYS A 274 -18.24 2.45 4.08
C LYS A 274 -18.31 0.95 4.36
N VAL A 275 -17.29 0.19 3.97
CA VAL A 275 -17.29 -1.27 4.19
C VAL A 275 -16.52 -1.61 5.45
N MET A 276 -15.29 -1.10 5.59
CA MET A 276 -14.44 -1.44 6.74
C MET A 276 -14.68 -0.55 7.97
N GLY A 277 -15.30 0.63 7.80
CA GLY A 277 -15.52 1.57 8.92
C GLY A 277 -14.25 2.19 9.49
N ILE A 278 -13.11 2.13 8.77
CA ILE A 278 -11.80 2.60 9.23
C ILE A 278 -11.61 4.08 8.92
N GLY A 279 -11.86 4.47 7.66
CA GLY A 279 -11.69 5.86 7.20
C GLY A 279 -10.26 6.38 7.16
N ALA A 280 -9.28 5.49 6.95
CA ALA A 280 -7.89 5.85 6.67
C ALA A 280 -7.69 6.48 5.28
N LEU A 281 -8.62 6.25 4.35
CA LEU A 281 -8.68 6.88 3.03
C LEU A 281 -9.94 7.73 2.91
N LYS A 282 -9.84 8.98 2.43
CA LYS A 282 -10.99 9.88 2.26
C LYS A 282 -11.04 10.48 0.86
N MET A 283 -12.24 10.56 0.30
CA MET A 283 -12.51 11.35 -0.90
C MET A 283 -12.77 12.81 -0.52
N VAL A 284 -12.19 13.73 -1.26
CA VAL A 284 -12.52 15.17 -1.29
C VAL A 284 -13.04 15.53 -2.68
N GLU A 285 -13.66 16.71 -2.81
CA GLU A 285 -14.30 17.18 -4.05
C GLU A 285 -13.36 17.12 -5.26
N ASP A 286 -12.08 17.42 -5.04
CA ASP A 286 -11.05 17.43 -6.07
C ASP A 286 -10.21 16.14 -6.13
N GLY A 287 -10.54 15.03 -5.45
CA GLY A 287 -9.72 13.79 -5.50
C GLY A 287 -9.75 12.93 -4.23
N ILE A 288 -8.70 12.15 -3.98
CA ILE A 288 -8.50 11.45 -2.69
C ILE A 288 -7.64 12.38 -1.83
N GLU A 289 -8.16 12.86 -0.70
CA GLU A 289 -7.33 13.54 0.31
C GLU A 289 -6.73 12.48 1.20
N ALA A 290 -5.43 12.32 1.05
CA ALA A 290 -4.64 11.57 1.98
C ALA A 290 -3.83 12.50 2.88
N GLY A 291 -3.62 12.06 4.12
CA GLY A 291 -2.79 12.74 5.11
C GLY A 291 -1.30 12.80 4.74
N ILE A 292 -0.49 13.23 5.70
CA ILE A 292 0.96 13.47 5.55
C ILE A 292 1.79 12.20 5.88
N ASP A 293 1.21 11.24 6.60
CA ASP A 293 1.86 10.01 7.08
C ASP A 293 1.09 8.78 6.63
N ILE A 294 1.72 7.85 5.89
CA ILE A 294 0.93 6.86 5.14
C ILE A 294 1.27 5.32 5.26
N CYS A 295 0.30 4.41 5.08
CA CYS A 295 0.33 2.94 4.94
C CYS A 295 1.60 2.22 4.39
N GLN A 296 1.86 1.01 4.93
CA GLN A 296 2.97 0.10 4.61
C GLN A 296 2.78 -0.79 3.35
N VAL A 297 1.62 -0.73 2.68
CA VAL A 297 1.29 -1.71 1.62
C VAL A 297 1.27 -1.09 0.22
N CYS A 298 0.70 0.10 0.02
CA CYS A 298 0.38 0.54 -1.33
C CYS A 298 1.38 1.49 -2.01
N GLY A 299 2.26 2.20 -1.30
CA GLY A 299 3.36 2.98 -1.91
C GLY A 299 3.00 3.86 -3.12
N ALA A 300 1.74 4.28 -3.24
CA ALA A 300 1.20 5.07 -4.34
C ALA A 300 0.70 6.40 -3.80
#